data_AF-A0A0D7WYL2-F1
#
_entry.id   AF-A0A0D7WYL2-F1
#
_cell.length_a   1.000
_cell.length_b   1.000
_cell.length_c   1.000
_cell.angle_alpha   90.00
_cell.angle_beta   90.00
_cell.angle_gamma   90.00
#
_symmetry.space_group_name_H-M   'P 1'
#
loop_
_entity.id
_entity.type
_entity.pdbx_description
1 polymer ?
#
loop_
_entity_poly.entity_id
_entity_poly.type
_entity_poly.pdbx_seq_one_letter_code
_entity_poly.pdbx_strand_id
1 'polypeptide(L)'
;MSTQRLDQIIQIQDGKLTLTVDIFQNKALQTLINTFNNKQPLVIEEAEIVSPEGNKVTVKGKLSFMGASGEVTADFEKSGRGTVAFNLRYISATTKVSLPSLIIKSALAVKIIPDLPIEEITVRSDELQQLTMEARITTPWNLEIGSVPLTVNEIQFKLTSKGEQSFEATLKGQIDIANSTKEFVYTMPGQLDVSFDFPEIDLSRLIEAIASGIQLPWPSGFSLSLPPSKGHIKLINDSPSLHVTTNIAGVGEFLLSVFKVEQEWAVSVLIDLETPRLSSIPGLQSLAPIDSFADLSGLILYNGSKEIKLEALQTIIQGILPSTKLPDREQVLDKGLSILTGPSAIRDPIFRLLTEFLQLDTNEAGFTVSVSMPDPTTNSSIYLPFRRVEIQAGTAIDGRLGGLLRGGIVQAFLAGSVHTEIQKQPVEITVEGTAFPNGFLISGAYLGTIHFDPLPIQLSNLALMIGLSAQGIPSFGFAGTIDIEGWESSIALFINSAQPTQCMIAGSVSSLTLNDVVRLIMGQPLPDGLGQMLGSIGLSGIQALPFECLRESTHM
;
A
#
# COMPACT_ATOMS: atom_id res chain seq x y z
N MET A 1 60.99 13.11 -21.68
CA MET A 1 60.42 12.25 -20.62
C MET A 1 61.42 11.15 -20.32
N SER A 2 61.66 10.86 -19.04
CA SER A 2 62.63 9.85 -18.61
C SER A 2 62.33 8.49 -19.23
N THR A 3 63.31 7.91 -19.93
CA THR A 3 63.29 6.55 -20.49
C THR A 3 63.57 5.48 -19.44
N GLN A 4 63.44 5.79 -18.15
CA GLN A 4 63.60 4.82 -17.07
C GLN A 4 62.76 3.58 -17.33
N ARG A 5 63.41 2.43 -17.22
CA ARG A 5 62.78 1.11 -17.35
C ARG A 5 61.92 0.87 -16.11
N LEU A 6 60.83 0.12 -16.26
CA LEU A 6 59.85 -0.10 -15.18
C LEU A 6 60.45 -0.81 -13.95
N ASP A 7 61.40 -1.72 -14.18
CA ASP A 7 62.17 -2.43 -13.15
C ASP A 7 63.05 -1.50 -12.30
N GLN A 8 63.37 -0.30 -12.78
CA GLN A 8 64.09 0.72 -12.00
C GLN A 8 63.15 1.52 -11.10
N ILE A 9 61.88 1.65 -11.49
CA ILE A 9 60.85 2.40 -10.76
C ILE A 9 60.21 1.51 -9.70
N ILE A 10 59.92 0.24 -10.04
CA ILE A 10 59.33 -0.75 -9.13
C ILE A 10 60.46 -1.41 -8.35
N GLN A 11 60.73 -0.88 -7.16
CA GLN A 11 61.74 -1.42 -6.25
C GLN A 11 61.10 -2.18 -5.10
N ILE A 12 61.57 -3.41 -4.87
CA ILE A 12 61.22 -4.21 -3.69
C ILE A 12 62.32 -4.02 -2.65
N GLN A 13 61.95 -3.52 -1.48
CA GLN A 13 62.86 -3.29 -0.36
C GLN A 13 62.40 -4.12 0.83
N ASP A 14 63.29 -4.94 1.39
CA ASP A 14 62.99 -5.84 2.51
C ASP A 14 61.74 -6.72 2.28
N GLY A 15 61.57 -7.19 1.04
CA GLY A 15 60.41 -7.99 0.64
C GLY A 15 59.11 -7.20 0.54
N LYS A 16 59.15 -5.87 0.46
CA LYS A 16 57.95 -5.01 0.33
C LYS A 16 58.02 -4.14 -0.92
N LEU A 17 56.91 -4.07 -1.66
CA LEU A 17 56.67 -3.05 -2.67
C LEU A 17 55.67 -2.02 -2.12
N THR A 18 56.08 -0.76 -2.05
CA THR A 18 55.23 0.34 -1.56
C THR A 18 54.77 1.21 -2.72
N LEU A 19 53.46 1.23 -2.99
CA LEU A 19 52.84 2.08 -4.00
C LEU A 19 52.32 3.36 -3.33
N THR A 20 52.91 4.48 -3.70
CA THR A 20 52.49 5.83 -3.25
C THR A 20 51.77 6.57 -4.38
N VAL A 21 51.13 7.69 -4.05
CA VAL A 21 50.44 8.55 -5.01
C VAL A 21 51.36 9.13 -6.11
N ASP A 22 52.67 9.18 -5.85
CA ASP A 22 53.65 9.83 -6.71
C ASP A 22 54.46 8.87 -7.59
N ILE A 23 54.45 7.56 -7.30
CA ILE A 23 55.38 6.59 -7.90
C ILE A 23 55.30 6.53 -9.45
N PHE A 24 54.11 6.78 -10.02
CA PHE A 24 53.88 6.77 -11.47
C PHE A 24 53.25 8.05 -12.03
N GLN A 25 52.92 9.04 -11.19
CA GLN A 25 52.05 10.17 -11.56
C GLN A 25 50.75 9.71 -12.26
N ASN A 26 50.21 8.55 -11.85
CA ASN A 26 49.02 7.95 -12.44
C ASN A 26 47.78 8.36 -11.62
N LYS A 27 46.83 9.05 -12.25
CA LYS A 27 45.60 9.52 -11.58
C LYS A 27 44.74 8.39 -11.01
N ALA A 28 44.60 7.26 -11.70
CA ALA A 28 43.85 6.11 -11.17
C ALA A 28 44.47 5.55 -9.88
N LEU A 29 45.81 5.49 -9.79
CA LEU A 29 46.49 5.06 -8.57
C LEU A 29 46.28 6.06 -7.42
N GLN A 30 46.33 7.36 -7.73
CA GLN A 30 46.02 8.42 -6.76
C GLN A 30 44.58 8.28 -6.25
N THR A 31 43.61 8.10 -7.14
CA THR A 31 42.21 7.84 -6.77
C THR A 31 42.07 6.60 -5.91
N LEU A 32 42.74 5.49 -6.27
CA LEU A 32 42.70 4.26 -5.49
C LEU A 32 43.21 4.48 -4.05
N ILE A 33 44.37 5.10 -3.89
CA ILE A 33 44.99 5.35 -2.57
C ILE A 33 44.17 6.35 -1.75
N ASN A 34 43.80 7.47 -2.36
CA ASN A 34 43.13 8.56 -1.66
C ASN A 34 41.72 8.17 -1.22
N THR A 35 40.97 7.48 -2.08
CA THR A 35 39.57 7.13 -1.83
C THR A 35 39.44 5.81 -1.08
N PHE A 36 40.15 4.76 -1.48
CA PHE A 36 39.93 3.42 -0.95
C PHE A 36 40.91 3.01 0.15
N ASN A 37 42.10 3.61 0.21
CA ASN A 37 43.13 3.29 1.20
C ASN A 37 43.43 4.41 2.21
N ASN A 38 42.48 5.33 2.43
CA ASN A 38 42.57 6.40 3.44
C ASN A 38 43.85 7.24 3.31
N LYS A 39 44.31 7.49 2.08
CA LYS A 39 45.55 8.22 1.77
C LYS A 39 46.85 7.55 2.26
N GLN A 40 46.78 6.30 2.72
CA GLN A 40 47.94 5.52 3.08
C GLN A 40 48.51 4.81 1.85
N PRO A 41 49.84 4.61 1.74
CA PRO A 41 50.42 3.81 0.68
C PRO A 41 49.86 2.38 0.65
N LEU A 42 49.77 1.78 -0.54
CA LEU A 42 49.48 0.35 -0.66
C LEU A 42 50.80 -0.42 -0.54
N VAL A 43 50.86 -1.39 0.37
CA VAL A 43 52.08 -2.16 0.64
C VAL A 43 51.83 -3.61 0.28
N ILE A 44 52.52 -4.11 -0.74
CA ILE A 44 52.58 -5.54 -1.06
C ILE A 44 53.73 -6.14 -0.27
N GLU A 45 53.41 -6.95 0.73
CA GLU A 45 54.36 -7.70 1.55
C GLU A 45 54.70 -9.04 0.88
N GLU A 46 55.83 -9.62 1.25
CA GLU A 46 56.35 -10.84 0.62
C GLU A 46 56.41 -10.68 -0.92
N ALA A 47 56.75 -9.46 -1.37
CA ALA A 47 56.72 -9.09 -2.77
C ALA A 47 57.83 -9.81 -3.54
N GLU A 48 57.46 -10.42 -4.67
CA GLU A 48 58.38 -11.10 -5.58
C GLU A 48 58.07 -10.69 -7.04
N ILE A 49 59.10 -10.30 -7.79
CA ILE A 49 58.97 -10.05 -9.25
C ILE A 49 59.01 -11.41 -9.96
N VAL A 50 57.93 -11.75 -10.66
CA VAL A 50 57.76 -13.07 -11.29
C VAL A 50 58.11 -13.05 -12.78
N SER A 51 57.91 -11.92 -13.46
CA SER A 51 58.35 -11.73 -14.85
C SER A 51 58.66 -10.26 -15.15
N PRO A 52 59.93 -9.92 -15.43
CA PRO A 52 60.32 -8.63 -15.99
C PRO A 52 60.51 -8.75 -17.52
N GLU A 53 59.45 -8.49 -18.29
CA GLU A 53 59.47 -8.54 -19.76
C GLU A 53 59.41 -7.14 -20.36
N GLY A 54 60.57 -6.53 -20.63
CA GLY A 54 60.67 -5.27 -21.37
C GLY A 54 59.91 -4.11 -20.71
N ASN A 55 58.67 -3.90 -21.16
CA ASN A 55 57.75 -2.86 -20.70
C ASN A 55 56.69 -3.35 -19.70
N LYS A 56 56.76 -4.62 -19.24
CA LYS A 56 55.85 -5.20 -18.25
C LYS A 56 56.60 -5.77 -17.05
N VAL A 57 56.09 -5.50 -15.85
CA VAL A 57 56.59 -6.08 -14.59
C VAL A 57 55.41 -6.69 -13.84
N THR A 58 55.54 -7.96 -13.44
CA THR A 58 54.54 -8.67 -12.63
C THR A 58 55.09 -8.90 -11.23
N VAL A 59 54.35 -8.48 -10.19
CA VAL A 59 54.71 -8.67 -8.78
C VAL A 59 53.63 -9.49 -8.09
N LYS A 60 54.01 -10.51 -7.33
CA LYS A 60 53.11 -11.27 -6.44
C LYS A 60 53.47 -11.00 -4.98
N GLY A 61 52.49 -11.14 -4.08
CA GLY A 61 52.71 -11.04 -2.65
C GLY A 61 51.38 -11.00 -1.87
N LYS A 62 51.40 -10.41 -0.69
CA LYS A 62 50.24 -10.19 0.18
C LYS A 62 49.94 -8.71 0.32
N LEU A 63 48.68 -8.32 0.20
CA LEU A 63 48.25 -6.93 0.37
C LEU A 63 47.18 -6.84 1.45
N SER A 64 47.28 -5.81 2.30
CA SER A 64 46.14 -5.38 3.12
C SER A 64 45.38 -4.29 2.37
N PHE A 65 44.16 -4.59 1.95
CA PHE A 65 43.29 -3.66 1.22
C PHE A 65 41.95 -3.56 1.92
N MET A 66 41.55 -2.34 2.30
CA MET A 66 40.28 -2.07 3.00
C MET A 66 40.07 -2.90 4.27
N GLY A 67 41.16 -3.19 5.00
CA GLY A 67 41.10 -3.96 6.25
C GLY A 67 41.10 -5.48 6.05
N ALA A 68 41.14 -5.97 4.82
CA ALA A 68 41.28 -7.38 4.49
C ALA A 68 42.71 -7.70 4.02
N SER A 69 43.28 -8.81 4.47
CA SER A 69 44.56 -9.33 3.98
C SER A 69 44.33 -10.49 3.00
N GLY A 70 45.05 -10.49 1.89
CA GLY A 70 44.89 -11.48 0.82
C GLY A 70 46.06 -11.50 -0.14
N GLU A 71 46.06 -12.50 -1.02
CA GLU A 71 47.04 -12.61 -2.09
C GLU A 71 46.79 -11.55 -3.16
N VAL A 72 47.86 -10.98 -3.70
CA VAL A 72 47.78 -10.01 -4.79
C VAL A 72 48.73 -10.40 -5.92
N THR A 73 48.28 -10.21 -7.15
CA THR A 73 49.12 -10.15 -8.35
C THR A 73 48.98 -8.77 -8.96
N ALA A 74 50.08 -8.05 -9.10
CA ALA A 74 50.15 -6.69 -9.61
C ALA A 74 50.95 -6.67 -10.92
N ASP A 75 50.25 -6.42 -12.01
CA ASP A 75 50.85 -6.21 -13.33
C ASP A 75 51.00 -4.70 -13.57
N PHE A 76 52.19 -4.27 -13.98
CA PHE A 76 52.48 -2.89 -14.38
C PHE A 76 53.00 -2.89 -15.81
N GLU A 77 52.45 -2.02 -16.66
CA GLU A 77 52.82 -1.94 -18.07
C GLU A 77 53.01 -0.49 -18.51
N LYS A 78 54.12 -0.20 -19.19
CA LYS A 78 54.43 1.14 -19.70
C LYS A 78 53.93 1.26 -21.14
N SER A 79 53.00 2.17 -21.37
CA SER A 79 52.49 2.47 -22.70
C SER A 79 53.57 3.12 -23.58
N GLY A 80 53.36 3.14 -24.90
CA GLY A 80 54.23 3.85 -25.84
C GLY A 80 54.31 5.37 -25.59
N ARG A 81 53.38 5.94 -24.81
CA ARG A 81 53.38 7.35 -24.39
C ARG A 81 54.10 7.58 -23.06
N GLY A 82 54.63 6.52 -22.45
CA GLY A 82 55.36 6.58 -21.19
C GLY A 82 54.49 6.58 -19.93
N THR A 83 53.16 6.50 -20.06
CA THR A 83 52.24 6.31 -18.93
C THR A 83 52.30 4.86 -18.45
N VAL A 84 52.23 4.64 -17.14
CA VAL A 84 52.19 3.30 -16.56
C VAL A 84 50.74 2.95 -16.26
N ALA A 85 50.22 1.91 -16.92
CA ALA A 85 48.98 1.24 -16.57
C ALA A 85 49.26 0.17 -15.51
N PHE A 86 48.27 -0.13 -14.68
CA PHE A 86 48.37 -1.18 -13.68
C PHE A 86 47.12 -2.04 -13.65
N ASN A 87 47.28 -3.30 -13.25
CA ASN A 87 46.21 -4.26 -13.00
C ASN A 87 46.54 -5.02 -11.70
N LEU A 88 45.82 -4.71 -10.63
CA LEU A 88 45.93 -5.36 -9.33
C LEU A 88 44.81 -6.38 -9.19
N ARG A 89 45.15 -7.66 -9.19
CA ARG A 89 44.22 -8.76 -8.91
C ARG A 89 44.42 -9.20 -7.46
N TYR A 90 43.42 -8.99 -6.63
CA TYR A 90 43.42 -9.28 -5.20
C TYR A 90 42.41 -10.39 -4.88
N ILE A 91 42.85 -11.43 -4.17
CA ILE A 91 42.03 -12.56 -3.74
C ILE A 91 42.07 -12.63 -2.22
N SER A 92 40.93 -12.43 -1.57
CA SER A 92 40.85 -12.49 -0.10
C SER A 92 40.76 -13.93 0.39
N ALA A 93 41.62 -14.31 1.34
CA ALA A 93 41.70 -15.67 1.88
C ALA A 93 40.94 -15.87 3.20
N THR A 94 40.73 -14.81 4.01
CA THR A 94 40.21 -14.95 5.39
C THR A 94 39.15 -13.92 5.76
N THR A 95 39.39 -12.63 5.53
CA THR A 95 38.42 -11.56 5.82
C THR A 95 37.91 -10.98 4.51
N LYS A 96 36.65 -11.23 4.16
CA LYS A 96 36.10 -10.75 2.89
C LYS A 96 35.79 -9.25 2.98
N VAL A 97 36.12 -8.50 1.94
CA VAL A 97 35.75 -7.08 1.82
C VAL A 97 34.24 -7.00 1.60
N SER A 98 33.57 -6.17 2.39
CA SER A 98 32.14 -5.88 2.24
C SER A 98 31.87 -4.98 1.03
N LEU A 99 30.90 -5.34 0.18
CA LEU A 99 30.49 -4.49 -0.94
C LEU A 99 30.01 -3.08 -0.49
N PRO A 100 29.15 -2.92 0.54
CA PRO A 100 28.83 -1.61 1.09
C PRO A 100 30.05 -0.75 1.43
N SER A 101 31.16 -1.34 1.88
CA SER A 101 32.39 -0.59 2.17
C SER A 101 33.03 0.01 0.91
N LEU A 102 32.90 -0.64 -0.25
CA LEU A 102 33.32 -0.07 -1.53
C LEU A 102 32.40 1.07 -1.97
N ILE A 103 31.09 0.85 -1.86
CA ILE A 103 30.06 1.78 -2.30
C ILE A 103 30.07 3.07 -1.47
N ILE A 104 30.14 2.97 -0.14
CA ILE A 104 30.16 4.12 0.78
C ILE A 104 31.40 5.00 0.52
N LYS A 105 32.57 4.38 0.32
CA LYS A 105 33.80 5.14 0.00
C LYS A 105 33.72 5.87 -1.34
N SER A 106 32.90 5.39 -2.27
CA SER A 106 32.61 6.08 -3.54
C SER A 106 31.48 7.12 -3.46
N ALA A 107 30.93 7.39 -2.27
CA ALA A 107 29.81 8.30 -2.03
C ALA A 107 28.49 7.92 -2.74
N LEU A 108 28.34 6.64 -3.13
CA LEU A 108 27.16 6.11 -3.82
C LEU A 108 26.13 5.56 -2.82
N ALA A 109 25.79 6.32 -1.77
CA ALA A 109 25.01 5.81 -0.63
C ALA A 109 23.70 5.11 -1.05
N VAL A 110 23.68 3.78 -1.01
CA VAL A 110 22.52 2.94 -1.30
C VAL A 110 22.32 1.98 -0.13
N LYS A 111 21.20 2.14 0.59
CA LYS A 111 20.90 1.34 1.79
C LYS A 111 20.38 -0.08 1.49
N ILE A 112 19.96 -0.34 0.25
CA ILE A 112 19.29 -1.61 -0.10
C ILE A 112 20.26 -2.78 -0.33
N ILE A 113 21.53 -2.49 -0.63
CA ILE A 113 22.51 -3.53 -0.91
C ILE A 113 22.97 -4.13 0.43
N PRO A 114 22.76 -5.44 0.67
CA PRO A 114 23.18 -6.07 1.91
C PRO A 114 24.71 -6.17 1.98
N ASP A 115 25.21 -6.63 3.12
CA ASP A 115 26.64 -6.91 3.26
C ASP A 115 27.02 -8.17 2.45
N LEU A 116 27.35 -7.94 1.18
CA LEU A 116 27.79 -8.99 0.26
C LEU A 116 29.32 -9.11 0.31
N PRO A 117 29.85 -10.28 0.72
CA PRO A 117 31.28 -10.45 0.86
C PRO A 117 31.94 -10.72 -0.50
N ILE A 118 33.01 -9.98 -0.78
CA ILE A 118 33.74 -10.06 -2.04
C ILE A 118 34.87 -11.08 -1.94
N GLU A 119 34.98 -11.95 -2.94
CA GLU A 119 36.05 -12.95 -3.02
C GLU A 119 37.28 -12.44 -3.75
N GLU A 120 37.04 -11.75 -4.86
CA GLU A 120 38.08 -11.28 -5.76
C GLU A 120 37.80 -9.84 -6.16
N ILE A 121 38.82 -8.99 -6.10
CA ILE A 121 38.80 -7.62 -6.58
C ILE A 121 39.89 -7.47 -7.63
N THR A 122 39.53 -6.98 -8.81
CA THR A 122 40.47 -6.57 -9.84
C THR A 122 40.40 -5.06 -10.02
N VAL A 123 41.51 -4.37 -9.82
CA VAL A 123 41.62 -2.92 -9.97
C VAL A 123 42.53 -2.59 -11.14
N ARG A 124 42.04 -1.85 -12.11
CA ARG A 124 42.75 -1.51 -13.36
C ARG A 124 42.79 -0.02 -13.58
N SER A 125 43.88 0.45 -14.19
CA SER A 125 43.99 1.75 -14.84
C SER A 125 44.00 1.55 -16.34
N ASP A 126 43.15 2.29 -17.07
CA ASP A 126 43.22 2.34 -18.53
C ASP A 126 44.25 3.37 -19.03
N GLU A 127 44.36 3.53 -20.35
CA GLU A 127 45.26 4.51 -20.99
C GLU A 127 44.90 5.97 -20.67
N LEU A 128 43.63 6.23 -20.33
CA LEU A 128 43.11 7.53 -19.92
C LEU A 128 43.30 7.77 -18.40
N GLN A 129 43.93 6.82 -17.71
CA GLN A 129 44.09 6.82 -16.25
C GLN A 129 42.76 6.86 -15.50
N GLN A 130 41.71 6.26 -16.05
CA GLN A 130 40.47 5.99 -15.34
C GLN A 130 40.64 4.71 -14.52
N LEU A 131 40.19 4.78 -13.27
CA LEU A 131 40.13 3.65 -12.36
C LEU A 131 38.90 2.80 -12.69
N THR A 132 39.11 1.52 -12.99
CA THR A 132 38.05 0.51 -13.04
C THR A 132 38.30 -0.53 -11.96
N MET A 133 37.29 -0.83 -11.15
CA MET A 133 37.33 -1.91 -10.18
C MET A 133 36.22 -2.91 -10.50
N GLU A 134 36.59 -4.19 -10.63
CA GLU A 134 35.67 -5.30 -10.85
C GLU A 134 35.74 -6.21 -9.63
N ALA A 135 34.60 -6.63 -9.10
CA ALA A 135 34.54 -7.52 -7.94
C ALA A 135 33.61 -8.70 -8.20
N ARG A 136 34.03 -9.89 -7.77
CA ARG A 136 33.23 -11.13 -7.84
C ARG A 136 32.61 -11.45 -6.50
N ILE A 137 31.31 -11.67 -6.51
CA ILE A 137 30.50 -11.97 -5.32
C ILE A 137 29.78 -13.31 -5.56
N THR A 138 30.02 -14.29 -4.69
CA THR A 138 29.42 -15.63 -4.79
C THR A 138 28.23 -15.82 -3.87
N THR A 139 28.10 -14.98 -2.84
CA THR A 139 26.95 -15.02 -1.95
C THR A 139 25.76 -14.41 -2.70
N PRO A 140 24.64 -15.14 -2.81
CA PRO A 140 23.47 -14.60 -3.49
C PRO A 140 22.89 -13.42 -2.72
N TRP A 141 22.25 -12.50 -3.44
CA TRP A 141 21.48 -11.42 -2.86
C TRP A 141 20.01 -11.78 -2.88
N ASN A 142 19.42 -11.96 -1.69
CA ASN A 142 17.98 -12.13 -1.54
C ASN A 142 17.30 -10.76 -1.47
N LEU A 143 16.52 -10.44 -2.50
CA LEU A 143 15.57 -9.35 -2.50
C LEU A 143 14.29 -9.84 -1.83
N GLU A 144 14.01 -9.34 -0.64
CA GLU A 144 12.76 -9.63 0.05
C GLU A 144 11.62 -8.92 -0.69
N ILE A 145 10.97 -9.63 -1.62
CA ILE A 145 9.82 -9.16 -2.38
C ILE A 145 8.76 -10.26 -2.34
N GLY A 146 7.59 -9.94 -1.77
CA GLY A 146 6.55 -10.94 -1.55
C GLY A 146 6.92 -11.96 -0.46
N SER A 147 6.23 -13.08 -0.46
CA SER A 147 6.44 -14.18 0.50
C SER A 147 7.64 -15.07 0.19
N VAL A 148 8.14 -15.04 -1.05
CA VAL A 148 9.28 -15.82 -1.52
C VAL A 148 10.34 -14.83 -2.01
N PRO A 149 11.54 -14.78 -1.41
CA PRO A 149 12.55 -13.82 -1.83
C PRO A 149 13.00 -14.11 -3.26
N LEU A 150 13.23 -13.04 -4.03
CA LEU A 150 13.87 -13.14 -5.33
C LEU A 150 15.38 -13.19 -5.14
N THR A 151 16.02 -14.24 -5.62
CA THR A 151 17.46 -14.45 -5.43
C THR A 151 18.24 -14.00 -6.66
N VAL A 152 19.20 -13.09 -6.46
CA VAL A 152 20.18 -12.68 -7.47
C VAL A 152 21.47 -13.48 -7.27
N ASN A 153 21.81 -14.27 -8.27
CA ASN A 153 22.99 -15.12 -8.34
C ASN A 153 24.08 -14.50 -9.23
N GLU A 154 25.28 -15.09 -9.18
CA GLU A 154 26.41 -14.74 -10.05
C GLU A 154 26.74 -13.24 -10.07
N ILE A 155 26.73 -12.62 -8.89
CA ILE A 155 26.82 -11.17 -8.77
C ILE A 155 28.22 -10.69 -9.16
N GLN A 156 28.25 -9.76 -10.11
CA GLN A 156 29.42 -9.04 -10.55
C GLN A 156 29.24 -7.56 -10.26
N PHE A 157 30.24 -6.94 -9.63
CA PHE A 157 30.25 -5.51 -9.39
C PHE A 157 31.32 -4.86 -10.26
N LYS A 158 30.99 -3.73 -10.87
CA LYS A 158 31.93 -2.88 -11.60
C LYS A 158 31.81 -1.45 -11.09
N LEU A 159 32.93 -0.79 -10.85
CA LEU A 159 33.02 0.61 -10.48
C LEU A 159 33.99 1.31 -11.42
N THR A 160 33.59 2.42 -12.01
CA THR A 160 34.41 3.21 -12.93
C THR A 160 34.47 4.66 -12.45
N SER A 161 35.66 5.25 -12.39
CA SER A 161 35.81 6.68 -12.11
C SER A 161 35.44 7.53 -13.33
N LYS A 162 34.55 8.51 -13.16
CA LYS A 162 34.22 9.55 -14.17
C LYS A 162 34.97 10.87 -13.96
N GLY A 163 35.93 10.90 -13.04
CA GLY A 163 36.72 12.07 -12.68
C GLY A 163 37.47 11.81 -11.37
N GLU A 164 38.00 12.86 -10.73
CA GLU A 164 38.78 12.70 -9.49
C GLU A 164 37.95 12.23 -8.29
N GLN A 165 36.64 12.47 -8.29
CA GLN A 165 35.74 12.13 -7.16
C GLN A 165 34.33 11.68 -7.59
N SER A 166 34.12 11.39 -8.88
CA SER A 166 32.84 10.89 -9.37
C SER A 166 33.01 9.45 -9.81
N PHE A 167 32.10 8.59 -9.39
CA PHE A 167 32.08 7.18 -9.72
C PHE A 167 30.74 6.79 -10.29
N GLU A 168 30.76 5.86 -11.23
CA GLU A 168 29.59 5.08 -11.64
C GLU A 168 29.85 3.63 -11.26
N ALA A 169 28.87 2.97 -10.65
CA ALA A 169 28.94 1.55 -10.38
C ALA A 169 27.80 0.80 -11.07
N THR A 170 28.05 -0.46 -11.43
CA THR A 170 27.06 -1.37 -11.98
C THR A 170 27.15 -2.68 -11.23
N LEU A 171 26.03 -3.12 -10.66
CA LEU A 171 25.84 -4.47 -10.17
C LEU A 171 25.15 -5.29 -11.26
N LYS A 172 25.74 -6.40 -11.67
CA LYS A 172 25.16 -7.36 -12.61
C LYS A 172 24.96 -8.71 -11.92
N GLY A 173 24.00 -9.48 -12.38
CA GLY A 173 23.78 -10.85 -11.92
C GLY A 173 22.67 -11.53 -12.70
N GLN A 174 22.21 -12.66 -12.19
CA GLN A 174 21.07 -13.40 -12.73
C GLN A 174 20.00 -13.52 -11.66
N ILE A 175 18.76 -13.14 -11.96
CA ILE A 175 17.62 -13.24 -11.05
C ILE A 175 16.65 -14.31 -11.53
N ASP A 176 16.29 -15.23 -10.64
CA ASP A 176 15.31 -16.27 -10.91
C ASP A 176 13.91 -15.78 -10.51
N ILE A 177 13.01 -15.71 -11.49
CA ILE A 177 11.63 -15.25 -11.31
C ILE A 177 10.67 -16.03 -12.20
N ALA A 178 9.57 -16.52 -11.62
CA ALA A 178 8.53 -17.27 -12.33
C ALA A 178 9.09 -18.42 -13.20
N ASN A 179 10.00 -19.23 -12.64
CA ASN A 179 10.69 -20.33 -13.32
C ASN A 179 11.53 -19.91 -14.54
N SER A 180 11.98 -18.65 -14.58
CA SER A 180 12.84 -18.14 -15.63
C SER A 180 13.99 -17.31 -15.04
N THR A 181 15.17 -17.44 -15.63
CA THR A 181 16.35 -16.66 -15.23
C THR A 181 16.47 -15.43 -16.11
N LYS A 182 16.66 -14.25 -15.50
CA LYS A 182 16.74 -12.95 -16.16
C LYS A 182 18.04 -12.24 -15.81
N GLU A 183 18.52 -11.35 -16.69
CA GLU A 183 19.65 -10.48 -16.37
C GLU A 183 19.21 -9.45 -15.32
N PHE A 184 19.98 -9.33 -14.25
CA PHE A 184 19.84 -8.29 -13.25
C PHE A 184 20.92 -7.24 -13.50
N VAL A 185 20.54 -5.98 -13.72
CA VAL A 185 21.49 -4.86 -13.88
C VAL A 185 21.01 -3.67 -13.06
N TYR A 186 21.85 -3.19 -12.15
CA TYR A 186 21.58 -2.00 -11.34
C TYR A 186 22.76 -1.02 -11.42
N THR A 187 22.50 0.21 -11.84
CA THR A 187 23.51 1.27 -11.99
C THR A 187 23.40 2.33 -10.89
N MET A 188 24.54 2.76 -10.35
CA MET A 188 24.68 3.73 -9.27
C MET A 188 25.59 4.90 -9.70
N PRO A 189 25.31 6.15 -9.28
CA PRO A 189 24.21 6.54 -8.39
C PRO A 189 22.88 6.54 -9.16
N GLY A 190 21.83 6.02 -8.53
CA GLY A 190 20.53 5.88 -9.16
C GLY A 190 19.56 5.16 -8.23
N GLN A 191 18.26 5.37 -8.45
CA GLN A 191 17.24 4.55 -7.80
C GLN A 191 17.32 3.12 -8.35
N LEU A 192 16.99 2.13 -7.52
CA LEU A 192 16.86 0.76 -7.99
C LEU A 192 15.71 0.72 -9.01
N ASP A 193 16.05 0.43 -10.27
CA ASP A 193 15.10 0.18 -11.35
C ASP A 193 15.70 -0.91 -12.24
N VAL A 194 15.30 -2.15 -11.99
CA VAL A 194 15.77 -3.32 -12.76
C VAL A 194 14.63 -3.79 -13.64
N SER A 195 14.85 -3.79 -14.95
CA SER A 195 13.84 -4.16 -15.95
C SER A 195 14.15 -5.49 -16.61
N PHE A 196 13.13 -6.31 -16.86
CA PHE A 196 13.25 -7.59 -17.57
C PHE A 196 11.94 -7.98 -18.26
N ASP A 197 12.00 -8.84 -19.27
CA ASP A 197 10.82 -9.27 -20.01
C ASP A 197 10.26 -10.60 -19.49
N PHE A 198 8.93 -10.69 -19.35
CA PHE A 198 8.19 -11.92 -19.09
C PHE A 198 7.63 -12.49 -20.39
N PRO A 199 7.64 -13.82 -20.56
CA PRO A 199 6.87 -14.47 -21.62
C PRO A 199 5.36 -14.35 -21.33
N GLU A 200 4.55 -14.81 -22.28
CA GLU A 200 3.10 -14.98 -22.04
C GLU A 200 2.87 -15.92 -20.84
N ILE A 201 2.02 -15.50 -19.89
CA ILE A 201 1.78 -16.23 -18.65
C ILE A 201 0.37 -15.93 -18.10
N ASP A 202 -0.27 -16.95 -17.53
CA ASP A 202 -1.53 -16.76 -16.80
C ASP A 202 -1.32 -15.91 -15.54
N LEU A 203 -2.20 -14.94 -15.31
CA LEU A 203 -2.12 -14.04 -14.15
C LEU A 203 -2.06 -14.79 -12.82
N SER A 204 -2.87 -15.84 -12.65
CA SER A 204 -2.90 -16.65 -11.43
C SER A 204 -1.56 -17.35 -11.18
N ARG A 205 -0.94 -17.91 -12.24
CA ARG A 205 0.37 -18.55 -12.15
C ARG A 205 1.48 -17.55 -11.84
N LEU A 206 1.42 -16.36 -12.42
CA LEU A 206 2.37 -15.29 -12.11
C LEU A 206 2.27 -14.88 -10.64
N ILE A 207 1.06 -14.63 -10.13
CA ILE A 207 0.83 -14.29 -8.71
C ILE A 207 1.32 -15.41 -7.78
N GLU A 208 1.00 -16.67 -8.09
CA GLU A 208 1.47 -17.82 -7.30
C GLU A 208 3.00 -17.91 -7.25
N ALA A 209 3.67 -17.61 -8.37
CA ALA A 209 5.12 -17.67 -8.47
C ALA A 209 5.84 -16.55 -7.67
N ILE A 210 5.28 -15.34 -7.60
CA ILE A 210 5.94 -14.17 -6.99
C ILE A 210 5.41 -13.84 -5.59
N ALA A 211 4.24 -14.36 -5.22
CA ALA A 211 3.53 -13.99 -4.00
C ALA A 211 2.80 -15.20 -3.38
N SER A 212 3.43 -16.38 -3.43
CA SER A 212 2.90 -17.64 -2.89
C SER A 212 2.31 -17.48 -1.48
N GLY A 213 1.05 -17.85 -1.27
CA GLY A 213 0.36 -17.71 0.02
C GLY A 213 -0.35 -16.37 0.24
N ILE A 214 -0.15 -15.37 -0.62
CA ILE A 214 -0.99 -14.16 -0.62
C ILE A 214 -2.20 -14.42 -1.52
N GLN A 215 -3.38 -14.46 -0.90
CA GLN A 215 -4.63 -14.65 -1.62
C GLN A 215 -5.13 -13.31 -2.17
N LEU A 216 -5.21 -13.23 -3.50
CA LEU A 216 -5.92 -12.16 -4.20
C LEU A 216 -7.29 -12.72 -4.66
N PRO A 217 -8.41 -12.30 -4.04
CA PRO A 217 -9.72 -12.84 -4.37
C PRO A 217 -10.14 -12.39 -5.78
N TRP A 218 -10.72 -13.30 -6.55
CA TRP A 218 -11.23 -13.01 -7.90
C TRP A 218 -12.72 -13.38 -8.00
N PRO A 219 -13.49 -12.69 -8.86
CA PRO A 219 -14.85 -13.10 -9.13
C PRO A 219 -14.85 -14.41 -9.90
N SER A 220 -15.89 -15.21 -9.69
CA SER A 220 -16.02 -16.49 -10.37
C SER A 220 -15.98 -16.32 -11.89
N GLY A 221 -15.11 -17.10 -12.56
CA GLY A 221 -14.94 -17.03 -14.02
C GLY A 221 -14.00 -15.93 -14.52
N PHE A 222 -13.37 -15.15 -13.64
CA PHE A 222 -12.33 -14.20 -14.03
C PHE A 222 -11.01 -14.94 -14.30
N SER A 223 -10.49 -14.79 -15.52
CA SER A 223 -9.18 -15.31 -15.91
C SER A 223 -8.54 -14.40 -16.95
N LEU A 224 -7.24 -14.13 -16.80
CA LEU A 224 -6.47 -13.32 -17.74
C LEU A 224 -5.18 -14.06 -18.11
N SER A 225 -4.94 -14.21 -19.42
CA SER A 225 -3.61 -14.50 -19.96
C SER A 225 -2.91 -13.17 -20.22
N LEU A 226 -1.72 -12.99 -19.67
CA LEU A 226 -0.92 -11.81 -19.89
C LEU A 226 -0.04 -12.05 -21.12
N PRO A 227 -0.09 -11.19 -22.15
CA PRO A 227 0.87 -11.24 -23.26
C PRO A 227 2.29 -10.95 -22.75
N PRO A 228 3.33 -11.03 -23.60
CA PRO A 228 4.68 -10.62 -23.21
C PRO A 228 4.66 -9.29 -22.46
N SER A 229 5.24 -9.28 -21.26
CA SER A 229 5.09 -8.21 -20.27
C SER A 229 6.45 -7.70 -19.83
N LYS A 230 6.51 -6.48 -19.28
CA LYS A 230 7.73 -5.92 -18.70
C LYS A 230 7.66 -5.97 -17.18
N GLY A 231 8.65 -6.60 -16.57
CA GLY A 231 8.90 -6.60 -15.14
C GLY A 231 9.81 -5.44 -14.74
N HIS A 232 9.52 -4.83 -13.60
CA HIS A 232 10.34 -3.80 -12.97
C HIS A 232 10.51 -4.10 -11.48
N ILE A 233 11.73 -4.08 -10.98
CA ILE A 233 12.00 -4.05 -9.53
C ILE A 233 12.38 -2.63 -9.15
N LYS A 234 11.57 -2.01 -8.28
CA LYS A 234 11.76 -0.63 -7.82
C LYS A 234 11.71 -0.51 -6.30
N LEU A 235 12.13 0.64 -5.78
CA LEU A 235 11.92 1.02 -4.38
C LEU A 235 10.65 1.87 -4.23
N ILE A 236 9.76 1.45 -3.34
CA ILE A 236 8.61 2.24 -2.88
C ILE A 236 8.77 2.40 -1.37
N ASN A 237 8.86 3.65 -0.89
CA ASN A 237 9.10 3.97 0.52
C ASN A 237 10.28 3.18 1.11
N ASP A 238 11.42 3.20 0.41
CA ASP A 238 12.66 2.46 0.73
C ASP A 238 12.52 0.92 0.79
N SER A 239 11.37 0.37 0.41
CA SER A 239 11.15 -1.08 0.34
C SER A 239 11.17 -1.56 -1.12
N PRO A 240 11.88 -2.66 -1.43
CA PRO A 240 11.82 -3.25 -2.76
C PRO A 240 10.41 -3.75 -3.09
N SER A 241 10.07 -3.61 -4.37
CA SER A 241 8.76 -3.93 -4.93
C SER A 241 8.94 -4.45 -6.35
N LEU A 242 8.02 -5.32 -6.78
CA LEU A 242 7.99 -5.88 -8.12
C LEU A 242 6.72 -5.41 -8.82
N HIS A 243 6.89 -4.93 -10.05
CA HIS A 243 5.80 -4.48 -10.90
C HIS A 243 5.86 -5.20 -12.25
N VAL A 244 4.71 -5.61 -12.78
CA VAL A 244 4.62 -6.21 -14.11
C VAL A 244 3.59 -5.42 -14.92
N THR A 245 4.02 -4.85 -16.03
CA THR A 245 3.19 -4.04 -16.92
C THR A 245 3.05 -4.66 -18.30
N THR A 246 1.87 -4.52 -18.88
CA THR A 246 1.61 -4.89 -20.29
C THR A 246 0.35 -4.20 -20.80
N ASN A 247 0.10 -4.29 -22.11
CA ASN A 247 -1.19 -3.91 -22.69
C ASN A 247 -1.90 -5.19 -23.16
N ILE A 248 -3.12 -5.40 -22.67
CA ILE A 248 -3.95 -6.55 -23.02
C ILE A 248 -4.98 -6.07 -24.04
N ALA A 249 -4.86 -6.56 -25.28
CA ALA A 249 -5.70 -6.12 -26.39
C ALA A 249 -7.20 -6.28 -26.08
N GLY A 250 -7.95 -5.18 -26.21
CA GLY A 250 -9.40 -5.15 -25.96
C GLY A 250 -9.78 -5.11 -24.47
N VAL A 251 -8.80 -5.08 -23.58
CA VAL A 251 -8.99 -4.93 -22.13
C VAL A 251 -8.38 -3.62 -21.67
N GLY A 252 -7.06 -3.41 -21.87
CA GLY A 252 -6.38 -2.15 -21.59
C GLY A 252 -4.99 -2.29 -20.97
N GLU A 253 -4.50 -1.20 -20.35
CA GLU A 253 -3.17 -1.14 -19.74
C GLU A 253 -3.18 -1.80 -18.36
N PHE A 254 -2.34 -2.82 -18.19
CA PHE A 254 -2.32 -3.71 -17.03
C PHE A 254 -1.09 -3.42 -16.15
N LEU A 255 -1.29 -3.46 -14.83
CA LEU A 255 -0.26 -3.40 -13.80
C LEU A 255 -0.52 -4.42 -12.70
N LEU A 256 0.39 -5.37 -12.51
CA LEU A 256 0.49 -6.17 -11.29
C LEU A 256 1.58 -5.56 -10.41
N SER A 257 1.33 -5.43 -9.11
CA SER A 257 2.31 -4.93 -8.14
C SER A 257 2.37 -5.81 -6.90
N VAL A 258 3.59 -6.07 -6.42
CA VAL A 258 3.90 -6.73 -5.15
C VAL A 258 4.77 -5.79 -4.32
N PHE A 259 4.24 -5.31 -3.20
CA PHE A 259 4.86 -4.27 -2.38
C PHE A 259 4.43 -4.39 -0.90
N LYS A 260 5.07 -3.63 -0.01
CA LYS A 260 4.70 -3.61 1.41
C LYS A 260 3.68 -2.52 1.72
N VAL A 261 2.63 -2.88 2.46
CA VAL A 261 1.66 -1.98 3.11
C VAL A 261 1.75 -2.25 4.60
N GLU A 262 2.11 -1.24 5.40
CA GLU A 262 2.22 -1.38 6.87
C GLU A 262 3.07 -2.57 7.33
N GLN A 263 4.21 -2.82 6.65
CA GLN A 263 5.14 -3.95 6.85
C GLN A 263 4.67 -5.32 6.35
N GLU A 264 3.43 -5.46 5.91
CA GLU A 264 2.92 -6.69 5.32
C GLU A 264 2.97 -6.66 3.80
N TRP A 265 3.22 -7.82 3.17
CA TRP A 265 3.18 -7.92 1.72
C TRP A 265 1.75 -7.86 1.19
N ALA A 266 1.57 -7.03 0.18
CA ALA A 266 0.34 -6.91 -0.58
C ALA A 266 0.62 -7.17 -2.06
N VAL A 267 -0.30 -7.88 -2.68
CA VAL A 267 -0.47 -7.97 -4.14
C VAL A 267 -1.63 -7.08 -4.54
N SER A 268 -1.46 -6.31 -5.60
CA SER A 268 -2.55 -5.62 -6.28
C SER A 268 -2.47 -5.77 -7.80
N VAL A 269 -3.62 -5.84 -8.44
CA VAL A 269 -3.78 -5.73 -9.89
C VAL A 269 -4.53 -4.46 -10.20
N LEU A 270 -4.06 -3.71 -11.19
CA LEU A 270 -4.73 -2.56 -11.76
C LEU A 270 -4.85 -2.73 -13.26
N ILE A 271 -5.99 -2.31 -13.82
CA ILE A 271 -6.21 -2.27 -15.26
C ILE A 271 -6.91 -0.97 -15.61
N ASP A 272 -6.26 -0.13 -16.42
CA ASP A 272 -6.89 1.03 -17.07
C ASP A 272 -7.64 0.53 -18.31
N LEU A 273 -8.97 0.46 -18.22
CA LEU A 273 -9.81 -0.25 -19.19
C LEU A 273 -10.07 0.59 -20.45
N GLU A 274 -9.93 -0.04 -21.61
CA GLU A 274 -10.27 0.56 -22.92
C GLU A 274 -11.78 0.58 -23.20
N THR A 275 -12.53 -0.29 -22.53
CA THR A 275 -13.98 -0.45 -22.68
C THR A 275 -14.74 0.33 -21.61
N PRO A 276 -15.84 1.02 -21.95
CA PRO A 276 -16.67 1.73 -20.98
C PRO A 276 -17.70 0.82 -20.27
N ARG A 277 -17.69 -0.50 -20.52
CA ARG A 277 -18.68 -1.44 -19.96
C ARG A 277 -18.04 -2.50 -19.08
N LEU A 278 -18.43 -2.55 -17.81
CA LEU A 278 -17.95 -3.54 -16.85
C LEU A 278 -18.33 -4.96 -17.25
N SER A 279 -19.56 -5.14 -17.76
CA SER A 279 -20.05 -6.45 -18.20
C SER A 279 -19.32 -7.03 -19.41
N SER A 280 -18.50 -6.23 -20.10
CA SER A 280 -17.66 -6.74 -21.19
C SER A 280 -16.39 -7.46 -20.70
N ILE A 281 -16.03 -7.29 -19.42
CA ILE A 281 -14.86 -7.94 -18.82
C ILE A 281 -15.23 -9.38 -18.39
N PRO A 282 -14.40 -10.39 -18.73
CA PRO A 282 -14.60 -11.77 -18.28
C PRO A 282 -14.78 -11.88 -16.76
N GLY A 283 -15.85 -12.55 -16.31
CA GLY A 283 -16.17 -12.73 -14.89
C GLY A 283 -17.03 -11.60 -14.29
N LEU A 284 -17.25 -10.49 -15.01
CA LEU A 284 -18.03 -9.34 -14.56
C LEU A 284 -19.35 -9.17 -15.33
N GLN A 285 -19.77 -10.15 -16.13
CA GLN A 285 -20.99 -10.06 -16.96
C GLN A 285 -22.25 -9.78 -16.15
N SER A 286 -22.31 -10.27 -14.91
CA SER A 286 -23.41 -10.04 -13.97
C SER A 286 -23.56 -8.57 -13.55
N LEU A 287 -22.57 -7.71 -13.82
CA LEU A 287 -22.63 -6.27 -13.55
C LEU A 287 -23.34 -5.47 -14.66
N ALA A 288 -23.94 -6.12 -15.66
CA ALA A 288 -24.71 -5.45 -16.71
C ALA A 288 -25.82 -4.48 -16.20
N PRO A 289 -26.50 -4.75 -15.05
CA PRO A 289 -27.42 -3.78 -14.47
C PRO A 289 -26.73 -2.48 -14.01
N ILE A 290 -25.47 -2.54 -13.56
CA ILE A 290 -24.67 -1.35 -13.19
C ILE A 290 -24.30 -0.54 -14.44
N ASP A 291 -23.93 -1.19 -15.54
CA ASP A 291 -23.70 -0.51 -16.83
C ASP A 291 -24.95 0.22 -17.35
N SER A 292 -26.14 -0.24 -16.94
CA SER A 292 -27.41 0.39 -17.31
C SER A 292 -27.79 1.54 -16.38
N PHE A 293 -27.29 1.52 -15.13
CA PHE A 293 -27.57 2.51 -14.09
C PHE A 293 -26.85 3.84 -14.33
N ALA A 294 -25.62 3.82 -14.83
CA ALA A 294 -24.83 5.02 -15.09
C ALA A 294 -24.05 4.90 -16.41
N ASP A 295 -23.81 6.04 -17.06
CA ASP A 295 -22.92 6.15 -18.21
C ASP A 295 -21.49 6.30 -17.69
N LEU A 296 -20.80 5.17 -17.55
CA LEU A 296 -19.47 5.12 -16.94
C LEU A 296 -18.39 5.47 -17.97
N SER A 297 -17.38 6.21 -17.51
CA SER A 297 -16.19 6.55 -18.30
C SER A 297 -14.92 6.43 -17.46
N GLY A 298 -13.76 6.31 -18.12
CA GLY A 298 -12.45 6.27 -17.46
C GLY A 298 -12.37 5.17 -16.39
N LEU A 299 -12.66 3.93 -16.79
CA LEU A 299 -12.79 2.81 -15.87
C LEU A 299 -11.42 2.26 -15.49
N ILE A 300 -11.10 2.28 -14.20
CA ILE A 300 -9.88 1.68 -13.65
C ILE A 300 -10.27 0.56 -12.72
N LEU A 301 -10.03 -0.67 -13.14
CA LEU A 301 -10.21 -1.86 -12.32
C LEU A 301 -9.03 -1.98 -11.35
N TYR A 302 -9.31 -2.10 -10.06
CA TYR A 302 -8.32 -2.34 -9.01
C TYR A 302 -8.72 -3.57 -8.19
N ASN A 303 -7.84 -4.55 -8.06
CA ASN A 303 -8.01 -5.68 -7.16
C ASN A 303 -6.85 -5.72 -6.16
N GLY A 304 -7.15 -5.60 -4.86
CA GLY A 304 -6.14 -5.59 -3.79
C GLY A 304 -6.30 -6.77 -2.84
N SER A 305 -5.18 -7.36 -2.40
CA SER A 305 -5.16 -8.36 -1.32
C SER A 305 -5.28 -7.74 0.08
N LYS A 306 -5.11 -6.41 0.17
CA LYS A 306 -5.18 -5.58 1.37
C LYS A 306 -5.94 -4.29 1.06
N GLU A 307 -6.40 -3.64 2.13
CA GLU A 307 -6.93 -2.28 2.06
C GLU A 307 -5.83 -1.29 1.67
N ILE A 308 -6.16 -0.27 0.88
CA ILE A 308 -5.21 0.79 0.52
C ILE A 308 -5.89 2.16 0.39
N LYS A 309 -5.20 3.21 0.83
CA LYS A 309 -5.60 4.60 0.56
C LYS A 309 -5.33 4.93 -0.91
N LEU A 310 -6.29 5.58 -1.58
CA LEU A 310 -6.19 5.92 -3.00
C LEU A 310 -4.97 6.80 -3.32
N GLU A 311 -4.61 7.73 -2.44
CA GLU A 311 -3.39 8.55 -2.54
C GLU A 311 -2.10 7.71 -2.52
N ALA A 312 -2.03 6.70 -1.64
CA ALA A 312 -0.90 5.79 -1.59
C ALA A 312 -0.81 4.97 -2.88
N LEU A 313 -1.95 4.48 -3.38
CA LEU A 313 -2.03 3.78 -4.66
C LEU A 313 -1.60 4.68 -5.84
N GLN A 314 -2.02 5.94 -5.86
CA GLN A 314 -1.63 6.93 -6.87
C GLN A 314 -0.12 7.14 -6.90
N THR A 315 0.53 7.22 -5.74
CA THR A 315 1.99 7.34 -5.62
C THR A 315 2.71 6.14 -6.25
N ILE A 316 2.18 4.93 -6.03
CA ILE A 316 2.73 3.69 -6.61
C ILE A 316 2.58 3.70 -8.13
N ILE A 317 1.39 4.04 -8.64
CA ILE A 317 1.09 4.01 -10.07
C ILE A 317 1.92 5.03 -10.84
N GLN A 318 2.03 6.27 -10.35
CA GLN A 318 2.75 7.34 -11.07
C GLN A 318 4.23 7.00 -11.36
N GLY A 319 4.87 6.17 -10.52
CA GLY A 319 6.25 5.72 -10.74
C GLY A 319 6.39 4.60 -11.79
N ILE A 320 5.29 3.98 -12.20
CA ILE A 320 5.26 2.79 -13.07
C ILE A 320 4.47 3.05 -14.36
N LEU A 321 3.23 3.55 -14.24
CA LEU A 321 2.32 3.92 -15.32
C LEU A 321 1.95 5.41 -15.21
N PRO A 322 2.83 6.33 -15.66
CA PRO A 322 2.60 7.78 -15.52
C PRO A 322 1.43 8.30 -16.35
N SER A 323 0.96 7.53 -17.34
CA SER A 323 -0.23 7.82 -18.17
C SER A 323 -1.54 7.66 -17.39
N THR A 324 -1.60 6.67 -16.49
CA THR A 324 -2.81 6.33 -15.75
C THR A 324 -3.07 7.36 -14.66
N LYS A 325 -4.29 7.91 -14.64
CA LYS A 325 -4.72 8.88 -13.63
C LYS A 325 -5.85 8.28 -12.81
N LEU A 326 -5.66 8.10 -11.51
CA LEU A 326 -6.77 7.79 -10.62
C LEU A 326 -7.59 9.06 -10.34
N PRO A 327 -8.86 8.91 -9.94
CA PRO A 327 -9.64 10.02 -9.39
C PRO A 327 -8.93 10.67 -8.20
N ASP A 328 -8.85 12.00 -8.19
CA ASP A 328 -8.24 12.77 -7.11
C ASP A 328 -9.26 12.95 -5.97
N ARG A 329 -9.33 11.95 -5.08
CA ARG A 329 -10.23 11.98 -3.92
C ARG A 329 -9.70 11.17 -2.75
N GLU A 330 -10.07 11.59 -1.54
CA GLU A 330 -9.80 10.83 -0.34
C GLU A 330 -10.71 9.60 -0.25
N GLN A 331 -10.17 8.44 -0.59
CA GLN A 331 -10.87 7.17 -0.51
C GLN A 331 -9.95 6.07 0.00
N VAL A 332 -10.54 5.16 0.77
CA VAL A 332 -9.94 3.88 1.13
C VAL A 332 -10.60 2.81 0.26
N LEU A 333 -9.79 1.99 -0.40
CA LEU A 333 -10.25 0.85 -1.18
C LEU A 333 -10.12 -0.40 -0.32
N ASP A 334 -11.24 -1.08 -0.11
CA ASP A 334 -11.27 -2.33 0.64
C ASP A 334 -10.49 -3.43 -0.09
N LYS A 335 -10.10 -4.47 0.66
CA LYS A 335 -9.61 -5.72 0.07
C LYS A 335 -10.62 -6.27 -0.94
N GLY A 336 -10.14 -6.68 -2.10
CA GLY A 336 -10.93 -7.24 -3.19
C GLY A 336 -10.99 -6.31 -4.39
N LEU A 337 -12.03 -6.48 -5.20
CA LEU A 337 -12.18 -5.81 -6.48
C LEU A 337 -13.02 -4.55 -6.35
N SER A 338 -12.42 -3.42 -6.68
CA SER A 338 -13.04 -2.11 -6.84
C SER A 338 -12.84 -1.62 -8.27
N ILE A 339 -13.83 -0.97 -8.87
CA ILE A 339 -13.64 -0.22 -10.11
C ILE A 339 -13.84 1.26 -9.81
N LEU A 340 -12.84 2.06 -10.17
CA LEU A 340 -12.89 3.51 -10.11
C LEU A 340 -13.34 4.03 -11.46
N THR A 341 -14.13 5.09 -11.47
CA THR A 341 -14.60 5.70 -12.72
C THR A 341 -14.17 7.16 -12.74
N GLY A 342 -13.99 7.69 -13.95
CA GLY A 342 -13.96 9.13 -14.18
C GLY A 342 -15.35 9.77 -14.05
N PRO A 343 -15.49 11.05 -14.46
CA PRO A 343 -16.75 11.75 -14.59
C PRO A 343 -17.81 10.88 -15.29
N SER A 344 -18.95 10.67 -14.64
CA SER A 344 -19.97 9.73 -15.10
C SER A 344 -21.37 10.30 -14.86
N ALA A 345 -22.31 9.98 -15.74
CA ALA A 345 -23.68 10.49 -15.65
C ALA A 345 -24.64 9.41 -15.14
N ILE A 346 -25.38 9.73 -14.07
CA ILE A 346 -26.44 8.85 -13.56
C ILE A 346 -27.62 8.86 -14.54
N ARG A 347 -28.12 7.67 -14.90
CA ARG A 347 -29.32 7.53 -15.72
C ARG A 347 -30.59 7.40 -14.88
N ASP A 348 -30.47 6.88 -13.66
CA ASP A 348 -31.60 6.70 -12.74
C ASP A 348 -32.16 8.04 -12.21
N PRO A 349 -33.44 8.37 -12.47
CA PRO A 349 -34.03 9.63 -12.03
C PRO A 349 -34.13 9.79 -10.50
N ILE A 350 -34.37 8.70 -9.77
CA ILE A 350 -34.50 8.74 -8.30
C ILE A 350 -33.15 9.06 -7.70
N PHE A 351 -32.10 8.43 -8.21
CA PHE A 351 -30.75 8.69 -7.74
C PHE A 351 -30.30 10.12 -8.01
N ARG A 352 -30.65 10.69 -9.17
CA ARG A 352 -30.39 12.11 -9.48
C ARG A 352 -31.04 13.05 -8.47
N LEU A 353 -32.30 12.79 -8.09
CA LEU A 353 -32.99 13.60 -7.08
C LEU A 353 -32.29 13.51 -5.71
N LEU A 354 -31.78 12.34 -5.33
CA LEU A 354 -31.04 12.16 -4.07
C LEU A 354 -29.69 12.88 -4.08
N THR A 355 -28.94 12.82 -5.20
CA THR A 355 -27.69 13.57 -5.34
C THR A 355 -27.92 15.07 -5.34
N GLU A 356 -28.99 15.55 -5.99
CA GLU A 356 -29.38 16.96 -5.98
C GLU A 356 -29.78 17.42 -4.57
N PHE A 357 -30.54 16.61 -3.84
CA PHE A 357 -30.95 16.89 -2.45
C PHE A 357 -29.73 17.02 -1.51
N LEU A 358 -28.75 16.13 -1.65
CA LEU A 358 -27.52 16.15 -0.87
C LEU A 358 -26.45 17.11 -1.45
N GLN A 359 -26.75 17.83 -2.53
CA GLN A 359 -25.82 18.73 -3.22
C GLN A 359 -24.49 18.06 -3.59
N LEU A 360 -24.54 16.78 -3.97
CA LEU A 360 -23.36 16.02 -4.34
C LEU A 360 -23.00 16.30 -5.80
N ASP A 361 -21.77 16.76 -6.05
CA ASP A 361 -21.27 16.91 -7.42
C ASP A 361 -20.85 15.55 -7.99
N THR A 362 -21.69 15.01 -8.88
CA THR A 362 -21.45 13.73 -9.55
C THR A 362 -20.51 13.87 -10.75
N ASN A 363 -20.26 15.10 -11.23
CA ASN A 363 -19.51 15.35 -12.46
C ASN A 363 -17.99 15.39 -12.21
N GLU A 364 -17.55 15.71 -11.01
CA GLU A 364 -16.11 15.82 -10.70
C GLU A 364 -15.54 14.56 -10.04
N ALA A 365 -16.31 13.92 -9.16
CA ALA A 365 -15.76 12.91 -8.25
C ALA A 365 -15.71 11.48 -8.83
N GLY A 366 -16.50 11.15 -9.86
CA GLY A 366 -16.66 9.79 -10.38
C GLY A 366 -17.27 8.80 -9.39
N PHE A 367 -17.55 7.56 -9.79
CA PHE A 367 -18.10 6.50 -8.93
C PHE A 367 -17.01 5.54 -8.45
N THR A 368 -17.35 4.75 -7.42
CA THR A 368 -16.68 3.48 -7.12
C THR A 368 -17.68 2.35 -7.30
N VAL A 369 -17.26 1.28 -7.96
CA VAL A 369 -17.99 0.02 -7.97
C VAL A 369 -17.25 -0.98 -7.08
N SER A 370 -17.83 -1.37 -5.95
CA SER A 370 -17.32 -2.47 -5.13
C SER A 370 -17.96 -3.76 -5.60
N VAL A 371 -17.14 -4.75 -5.98
CA VAL A 371 -17.61 -6.02 -6.53
C VAL A 371 -17.59 -7.09 -5.45
N SER A 372 -18.75 -7.70 -5.23
CA SER A 372 -18.89 -8.79 -4.26
C SER A 372 -18.17 -10.05 -4.74
N MET A 373 -17.54 -10.77 -3.80
CA MET A 373 -16.74 -11.96 -4.06
C MET A 373 -17.26 -13.15 -3.25
N PRO A 374 -17.20 -14.38 -3.79
CA PRO A 374 -16.80 -14.75 -5.16
C PRO A 374 -17.91 -14.54 -6.21
N ASP A 375 -19.11 -14.11 -5.77
CA ASP A 375 -20.29 -13.91 -6.62
C ASP A 375 -20.65 -12.41 -6.71
N PRO A 376 -20.43 -11.77 -7.87
CA PRO A 376 -20.80 -10.37 -8.06
C PRO A 376 -22.30 -10.07 -7.97
N THR A 377 -23.20 -11.07 -7.98
CA THR A 377 -24.64 -10.83 -8.00
C THR A 377 -25.26 -10.55 -6.63
N THR A 378 -24.54 -10.84 -5.54
CA THR A 378 -25.14 -10.83 -4.19
C THR A 378 -25.16 -9.47 -3.53
N ASN A 379 -24.07 -8.71 -3.61
CA ASN A 379 -23.91 -7.43 -2.89
C ASN A 379 -22.93 -6.48 -3.60
N SER A 380 -22.79 -6.54 -4.93
CA SER A 380 -21.99 -5.53 -5.64
C SER A 380 -22.68 -4.18 -5.58
N SER A 381 -21.94 -3.09 -5.48
CA SER A 381 -22.50 -1.75 -5.36
C SER A 381 -21.76 -0.76 -6.24
N ILE A 382 -22.46 0.22 -6.78
CA ILE A 382 -21.91 1.43 -7.39
C ILE A 382 -22.25 2.61 -6.49
N TYR A 383 -21.29 3.43 -6.08
CA TYR A 383 -21.55 4.53 -5.14
C TYR A 383 -20.63 5.72 -5.34
N LEU A 384 -21.14 6.88 -4.94
CA LEU A 384 -20.40 8.12 -4.79
C LEU A 384 -20.00 8.26 -3.32
N PRO A 385 -18.71 8.20 -2.97
CA PRO A 385 -18.26 8.56 -1.64
C PRO A 385 -18.34 10.08 -1.46
N PHE A 386 -18.76 10.54 -0.28
CA PHE A 386 -18.79 11.96 0.07
C PHE A 386 -18.33 12.16 1.52
N ARG A 387 -17.78 13.34 1.81
CA ARG A 387 -17.27 13.70 3.14
C ARG A 387 -17.79 15.06 3.56
N ARG A 388 -18.13 15.17 4.84
CA ARG A 388 -18.56 16.39 5.55
C ARG A 388 -19.53 17.26 4.76
N VAL A 389 -20.52 16.63 4.14
CA VAL A 389 -21.58 17.36 3.44
C VAL A 389 -22.49 17.98 4.49
N GLU A 390 -22.54 19.31 4.53
CA GLU A 390 -23.42 20.02 5.45
C GLU A 390 -24.87 19.90 4.98
N ILE A 391 -25.68 19.15 5.72
CA ILE A 391 -27.11 18.98 5.41
C ILE A 391 -27.98 20.04 6.08
N GLN A 392 -27.50 20.61 7.18
CA GLN A 392 -28.06 21.76 7.89
C GLN A 392 -26.98 22.37 8.78
N ALA A 393 -27.17 23.61 9.22
CA ALA A 393 -26.23 24.30 10.10
C ALA A 393 -25.84 23.44 11.32
N GLY A 394 -24.56 23.12 11.45
CA GLY A 394 -24.02 22.31 12.56
C GLY A 394 -24.30 20.81 12.46
N THR A 395 -24.76 20.31 11.31
CA THR A 395 -24.91 18.87 11.04
C THR A 395 -24.30 18.52 9.69
N ALA A 396 -23.31 17.64 9.72
CA ALA A 396 -22.64 17.13 8.53
C ALA A 396 -22.88 15.64 8.37
N ILE A 397 -22.79 15.13 7.14
CA ILE A 397 -22.83 13.70 6.84
C ILE A 397 -21.60 13.29 6.04
N ASP A 398 -21.02 12.17 6.43
CA ASP A 398 -19.95 11.45 5.74
C ASP A 398 -20.49 10.09 5.31
N GLY A 399 -20.19 9.62 4.10
CA GLY A 399 -20.72 8.32 3.68
C GLY A 399 -20.64 8.02 2.19
N ARG A 400 -21.55 7.16 1.75
CA ARG A 400 -21.72 6.70 0.38
C ARG A 400 -23.19 6.68 0.00
N LEU A 401 -23.49 7.22 -1.18
CA LEU A 401 -24.80 7.16 -1.82
C LEU A 401 -24.63 6.39 -3.13
N GLY A 402 -25.42 5.35 -3.36
CA GLY A 402 -25.21 4.49 -4.52
C GLY A 402 -26.39 3.63 -4.93
N GLY A 403 -26.11 2.69 -5.84
CA GLY A 403 -26.96 1.57 -6.19
C GLY A 403 -26.34 0.26 -5.71
N LEU A 404 -27.14 -0.61 -5.10
CA LEU A 404 -26.78 -1.94 -4.63
C LEU A 404 -27.43 -2.99 -5.55
N LEU A 405 -26.62 -3.86 -6.13
CA LEU A 405 -27.08 -4.95 -7.00
C LEU A 405 -27.57 -6.12 -6.14
N ARG A 406 -28.88 -6.38 -6.17
CA ARG A 406 -29.52 -7.53 -5.52
C ARG A 406 -30.59 -8.12 -6.43
N GLY A 407 -30.56 -9.44 -6.62
CA GLY A 407 -31.54 -10.13 -7.45
C GLY A 407 -31.58 -9.63 -8.91
N GLY A 408 -30.44 -9.17 -9.44
CA GLY A 408 -30.32 -8.64 -10.81
C GLY A 408 -30.83 -7.21 -11.01
N ILE A 409 -31.23 -6.51 -9.94
CA ILE A 409 -31.72 -5.12 -9.98
C ILE A 409 -30.82 -4.24 -9.11
N VAL A 410 -30.56 -3.02 -9.57
CA VAL A 410 -29.84 -2.00 -8.80
C VAL A 410 -30.86 -1.22 -7.95
N GLN A 411 -30.70 -1.26 -6.64
CA GLN A 411 -31.54 -0.56 -5.66
C GLN A 411 -30.77 0.62 -5.07
N ALA A 412 -31.35 1.82 -5.01
CA ALA A 412 -30.64 2.95 -4.41
C ALA A 412 -30.41 2.71 -2.91
N PHE A 413 -29.24 3.09 -2.41
CA PHE A 413 -28.89 3.00 -1.00
C PHE A 413 -28.08 4.22 -0.54
N LEU A 414 -28.16 4.48 0.76
CA LEU A 414 -27.36 5.46 1.49
C LEU A 414 -26.72 4.73 2.66
N ALA A 415 -25.45 4.94 2.94
CA ALA A 415 -24.80 4.47 4.16
C ALA A 415 -23.78 5.51 4.62
N GLY A 416 -23.84 5.95 5.87
CA GLY A 416 -22.95 6.99 6.36
C GLY A 416 -23.04 7.24 7.87
N SER A 417 -22.32 8.26 8.31
CA SER A 417 -22.35 8.81 9.66
C SER A 417 -22.79 10.26 9.59
N VAL A 418 -23.82 10.60 10.36
CA VAL A 418 -24.25 11.99 10.58
C VAL A 418 -23.58 12.50 11.85
N HIS A 419 -22.83 13.58 11.71
CA HIS A 419 -22.15 14.27 12.79
C HIS A 419 -22.92 15.54 13.14
N THR A 420 -23.38 15.66 14.39
CA THR A 420 -24.15 16.80 14.86
C THR A 420 -23.83 17.13 16.31
N GLU A 421 -24.41 18.19 16.85
CA GLU A 421 -24.36 18.51 18.27
C GLU A 421 -25.76 18.49 18.88
N ILE A 422 -25.91 17.77 20.00
CA ILE A 422 -27.13 17.81 20.82
C ILE A 422 -26.71 18.27 22.21
N GLN A 423 -27.25 19.39 22.69
CA GLN A 423 -26.83 20.00 23.98
C GLN A 423 -25.31 20.26 24.06
N LYS A 424 -24.70 20.75 22.96
CA LYS A 424 -23.24 20.98 22.82
C LYS A 424 -22.39 19.71 22.99
N GLN A 425 -23.01 18.53 23.04
CA GLN A 425 -22.30 17.26 23.00
C GLN A 425 -22.22 16.80 21.54
N PRO A 426 -21.03 16.47 21.02
CA PRO A 426 -20.89 15.90 19.70
C PRO A 426 -21.55 14.53 19.67
N VAL A 427 -22.35 14.28 18.65
CA VAL A 427 -23.12 13.06 18.44
C VAL A 427 -22.84 12.55 17.03
N GLU A 428 -22.53 11.25 16.93
CA GLU A 428 -22.36 10.55 15.66
C GLU A 428 -23.44 9.49 15.51
N ILE A 429 -24.26 9.62 14.46
CA ILE A 429 -25.38 8.72 14.17
C ILE A 429 -25.03 7.95 12.90
N THR A 430 -24.91 6.62 12.99
CA THR A 430 -24.81 5.77 11.81
C THR A 430 -26.16 5.75 11.10
N VAL A 431 -26.20 6.04 9.81
CA VAL A 431 -27.42 6.11 9.00
C VAL A 431 -27.31 5.15 7.81
N GLU A 432 -28.37 4.37 7.59
CA GLU A 432 -28.54 3.51 6.42
C GLU A 432 -29.89 3.80 5.77
N GLY A 433 -29.91 3.90 4.44
CA GLY A 433 -31.12 4.07 3.64
C GLY A 433 -31.16 3.09 2.48
N THR A 434 -32.34 2.63 2.11
CA THR A 434 -32.56 1.77 0.95
C THR A 434 -33.87 2.13 0.27
N ALA A 435 -33.84 2.26 -1.06
CA ALA A 435 -35.01 2.42 -1.89
C ALA A 435 -35.41 1.08 -2.52
N PHE A 436 -36.68 0.74 -2.36
CA PHE A 436 -37.32 -0.43 -2.92
C PHE A 436 -38.33 0.00 -4.00
N PRO A 437 -38.72 -0.89 -4.91
CA PRO A 437 -39.80 -0.59 -5.87
C PRO A 437 -41.10 -0.12 -5.21
N ASN A 438 -41.33 -0.54 -3.96
CA ASN A 438 -42.53 -0.29 -3.16
C ASN A 438 -42.36 0.75 -2.04
N GLY A 439 -41.24 1.49 -1.99
CA GLY A 439 -41.03 2.51 -0.96
C GLY A 439 -39.57 2.82 -0.68
N PHE A 440 -39.30 3.66 0.32
CA PHE A 440 -37.95 3.85 0.86
C PHE A 440 -37.94 3.62 2.37
N LEU A 441 -36.79 3.23 2.89
CA LEU A 441 -36.52 3.08 4.31
C LEU A 441 -35.22 3.81 4.64
N ILE A 442 -35.22 4.58 5.72
CA ILE A 442 -34.05 5.22 6.32
C ILE A 442 -34.03 4.81 7.78
N SER A 443 -32.89 4.37 8.27
CA SER A 443 -32.66 4.04 9.66
C SER A 443 -31.41 4.73 10.17
N GLY A 444 -31.39 5.07 11.45
CA GLY A 444 -30.26 5.69 12.11
C GLY A 444 -30.07 5.13 13.51
N ALA A 445 -28.82 4.98 13.94
CA ALA A 445 -28.48 4.52 15.28
C ALA A 445 -27.38 5.38 15.89
N TYR A 446 -27.59 5.81 17.12
CA TYR A 446 -26.61 6.46 17.98
C TYR A 446 -26.28 5.52 19.14
N LEU A 447 -25.02 5.15 19.28
CA LEU A 447 -24.51 4.37 20.40
C LEU A 447 -23.75 5.31 21.35
N GLY A 448 -24.36 5.62 22.49
CA GLY A 448 -23.81 6.57 23.45
C GLY A 448 -24.90 7.11 24.38
N THR A 449 -24.58 8.18 25.12
CA THR A 449 -25.46 8.85 26.08
C THR A 449 -25.43 10.36 25.88
N ILE A 450 -26.60 10.97 25.73
CA ILE A 450 -26.79 12.42 25.65
C ILE A 450 -27.34 12.91 26.98
N HIS A 451 -26.65 13.89 27.59
CA HIS A 451 -27.07 14.50 28.85
C HIS A 451 -27.83 15.81 28.59
N PHE A 452 -28.97 16.02 29.24
CA PHE A 452 -29.78 17.22 29.08
C PHE A 452 -29.59 18.22 30.22
N ASP A 453 -28.36 18.64 30.47
CA ASP A 453 -28.06 19.54 31.60
C ASP A 453 -28.80 20.88 31.52
N PRO A 454 -29.30 21.40 32.66
CA PRO A 454 -29.18 20.87 34.03
C PRO A 454 -30.29 19.88 34.43
N LEU A 455 -31.11 19.38 33.48
CA LEU A 455 -32.13 18.39 33.77
C LEU A 455 -31.47 17.04 34.04
N PRO A 456 -31.93 16.27 35.05
CA PRO A 456 -31.38 14.95 35.37
C PRO A 456 -31.90 13.88 34.39
N ILE A 457 -31.91 14.18 33.08
CA ILE A 457 -32.43 13.32 32.01
C ILE A 457 -31.26 12.94 31.08
N GLN A 458 -31.15 11.64 30.79
CA GLN A 458 -30.18 11.08 29.86
C GLN A 458 -30.92 10.25 28.80
N LEU A 459 -30.47 10.35 27.56
CA LEU A 459 -30.93 9.52 26.44
C LEU A 459 -29.78 8.67 25.93
N SER A 460 -29.96 7.36 25.92
CA SER A 460 -28.92 6.43 25.49
C SER A 460 -29.39 5.46 24.43
N ASN A 461 -28.44 5.04 23.59
CA ASN A 461 -28.64 4.04 22.54
C ASN A 461 -29.89 4.35 21.70
N LEU A 462 -29.88 5.43 20.93
CA LEU A 462 -31.06 5.83 20.17
C LEU A 462 -31.07 5.11 18.82
N ALA A 463 -32.23 4.60 18.43
CA ALA A 463 -32.48 4.09 17.08
C ALA A 463 -33.71 4.79 16.50
N LEU A 464 -33.63 5.14 15.22
CA LEU A 464 -34.70 5.78 14.46
C LEU A 464 -34.91 5.02 13.17
N MET A 465 -36.15 4.89 12.74
CA MET A 465 -36.53 4.32 11.47
C MET A 465 -37.66 5.15 10.85
N ILE A 466 -37.48 5.56 9.60
CA ILE A 466 -38.46 6.31 8.83
C ILE A 466 -38.62 5.55 7.51
N GLY A 467 -39.84 5.19 7.18
CA GLY A 467 -40.17 4.57 5.90
C GLY A 467 -41.30 5.30 5.20
N LEU A 468 -41.38 5.14 3.89
CA LEU A 468 -42.48 5.63 3.08
C LEU A 468 -42.81 4.58 2.02
N SER A 469 -44.08 4.19 1.89
CA SER A 469 -44.50 3.32 0.79
C SER A 469 -44.48 4.05 -0.56
N ALA A 470 -44.60 3.30 -1.66
CA ALA A 470 -44.74 3.86 -3.00
C ALA A 470 -45.99 4.76 -3.16
N GLN A 471 -47.01 4.59 -2.31
CA GLN A 471 -48.20 5.44 -2.26
C GLN A 471 -48.00 6.67 -1.36
N GLY A 472 -46.81 6.87 -0.80
CA GLY A 472 -46.53 7.97 0.11
C GLY A 472 -47.04 7.74 1.53
N ILE A 473 -47.31 6.49 1.94
CA ILE A 473 -47.80 6.20 3.29
C ILE A 473 -46.61 6.04 4.23
N PRO A 474 -46.47 6.89 5.27
CA PRO A 474 -45.30 6.87 6.14
C PRO A 474 -45.37 5.76 7.19
N SER A 475 -44.20 5.22 7.52
CA SER A 475 -43.96 4.42 8.72
C SER A 475 -42.85 5.07 9.54
N PHE A 476 -42.96 4.98 10.86
CA PHE A 476 -42.03 5.63 11.78
C PHE A 476 -41.77 4.72 12.97
N GLY A 477 -40.52 4.56 13.35
CA GLY A 477 -40.16 3.88 14.58
C GLY A 477 -39.01 4.57 15.30
N PHE A 478 -39.03 4.51 16.62
CA PHE A 478 -37.91 4.92 17.44
C PHE A 478 -37.73 3.95 18.59
N ALA A 479 -36.49 3.75 19.01
CA ALA A 479 -36.17 3.04 20.23
C ALA A 479 -35.05 3.75 20.98
N GLY A 480 -35.04 3.63 22.30
CA GLY A 480 -34.02 4.27 23.12
C GLY A 480 -34.18 3.97 24.59
N THR A 481 -33.12 4.25 25.33
CA THR A 481 -33.12 4.24 26.80
C THR A 481 -33.28 5.68 27.28
N ILE A 482 -34.17 5.89 28.25
CA ILE A 482 -34.40 7.17 28.92
C ILE A 482 -34.13 6.93 30.39
N ASP A 483 -33.06 7.55 30.88
CA ASP A 483 -32.69 7.49 32.29
C ASP A 483 -32.98 8.85 32.93
N ILE A 484 -33.72 8.83 34.04
CA ILE A 484 -33.93 9.99 34.91
C ILE A 484 -33.42 9.57 36.29
N GLU A 485 -32.63 10.39 36.98
CA GLU A 485 -31.98 10.05 38.27
C GLU A 485 -32.73 9.03 39.15
N GLY A 486 -32.24 7.78 39.19
CA GLY A 486 -32.84 6.66 39.95
C GLY A 486 -33.89 5.82 39.20
N TRP A 487 -34.14 6.13 37.93
CA TRP A 487 -35.17 5.55 37.07
C TRP A 487 -34.60 5.27 35.68
N GLU A 488 -34.43 3.99 35.37
CA GLU A 488 -34.09 3.52 34.01
C GLU A 488 -35.35 3.10 33.27
N SER A 489 -35.49 3.50 32.01
CA SER A 489 -36.59 3.06 31.16
C SER A 489 -36.11 2.84 29.72
N SER A 490 -36.72 1.91 29.01
CA SER A 490 -36.49 1.71 27.58
C SER A 490 -37.81 1.75 26.86
N ILE A 491 -37.89 2.48 25.76
CA ILE A 491 -39.08 2.59 24.92
C ILE A 491 -38.74 2.17 23.50
N ALA A 492 -39.65 1.43 22.87
CA ALA A 492 -39.65 1.15 21.45
C ALA A 492 -41.06 1.38 20.90
N LEU A 493 -41.18 2.32 19.97
CA LEU A 493 -42.41 2.60 19.22
C LEU A 493 -42.15 2.27 17.76
N PHE A 494 -43.07 1.56 17.13
CA PHE A 494 -43.12 1.40 15.69
C PHE A 494 -44.55 1.59 15.19
N ILE A 495 -44.72 2.47 14.21
CA ILE A 495 -45.99 2.82 13.58
C ILE A 495 -45.87 2.45 12.10
N ASN A 496 -46.70 1.50 11.66
CA ASN A 496 -46.88 1.18 10.25
C ASN A 496 -48.25 1.70 9.79
N SER A 497 -48.30 2.91 9.22
CA SER A 497 -49.57 3.51 8.80
C SER A 497 -50.24 2.78 7.63
N ALA A 498 -49.47 1.99 6.86
CA ALA A 498 -50.02 1.15 5.79
C ALA A 498 -50.69 -0.12 6.35
N GLN A 499 -50.21 -0.62 7.49
CA GLN A 499 -50.76 -1.81 8.17
C GLN A 499 -50.83 -1.55 9.68
N PRO A 500 -51.85 -0.82 10.18
CA PRO A 500 -51.93 -0.42 11.59
C PRO A 500 -51.92 -1.58 12.59
N THR A 501 -52.31 -2.78 12.15
CA THR A 501 -52.23 -4.01 12.95
C THR A 501 -50.80 -4.50 13.22
N GLN A 502 -49.81 -3.93 12.53
CA GLN A 502 -48.38 -4.20 12.73
C GLN A 502 -47.68 -3.08 13.53
N CYS A 503 -48.42 -2.09 14.03
CA CYS A 503 -47.86 -1.13 14.96
C CYS A 503 -47.47 -1.83 16.27
N MET A 504 -46.35 -1.44 16.85
CA MET A 504 -45.83 -1.97 18.11
C MET A 504 -45.53 -0.83 19.08
N ILE A 505 -45.91 -1.01 20.33
CA ILE A 505 -45.44 -0.20 21.45
C ILE A 505 -44.90 -1.18 22.48
N ALA A 506 -43.62 -1.10 22.77
CA ALA A 506 -42.98 -1.86 23.82
C ALA A 506 -42.25 -0.88 24.75
N GLY A 507 -42.35 -1.13 26.05
CA GLY A 507 -41.71 -0.30 27.05
C GLY A 507 -41.31 -1.17 28.23
N SER A 508 -40.13 -0.91 28.75
CA SER A 508 -39.69 -1.43 30.04
C SER A 508 -39.41 -0.24 30.94
N VAL A 509 -39.80 -0.39 32.20
CA VAL A 509 -39.60 0.62 33.22
C VAL A 509 -38.99 -0.11 34.41
N SER A 510 -37.85 0.37 34.90
CA SER A 510 -37.28 -0.08 36.17
C SER A 510 -38.29 0.15 37.31
N SER A 511 -38.05 -0.50 38.45
CA SER A 511 -38.98 -0.41 39.57
C SER A 511 -39.15 1.05 40.00
N LEU A 512 -40.36 1.60 39.89
CA LEU A 512 -40.69 2.97 40.24
C LEU A 512 -41.64 2.96 41.44
N THR A 513 -41.21 3.49 42.58
CA THR A 513 -42.05 3.62 43.77
C THR A 513 -42.64 5.03 43.90
N LEU A 514 -43.73 5.16 44.63
CA LEU A 514 -44.33 6.46 44.94
C LEU A 514 -43.39 7.32 45.80
N ASN A 515 -42.49 6.69 46.55
CA ASN A 515 -41.41 7.38 47.26
C ASN A 515 -40.43 8.04 46.29
N ASP A 516 -40.09 7.38 45.18
CA ASP A 516 -39.19 7.92 44.16
C ASP A 516 -39.80 9.16 43.47
N VAL A 517 -41.09 9.09 43.11
CA VAL A 517 -41.82 10.24 42.51
C VAL A 517 -41.86 11.44 43.47
N VAL A 518 -42.14 11.21 44.76
CA VAL A 518 -42.20 12.30 45.74
C VAL A 518 -40.80 12.87 46.03
N ARG A 519 -39.76 12.03 46.08
CA ARG A 519 -38.36 12.49 46.22
C ARG A 519 -37.93 13.35 45.03
N LEU A 520 -38.30 12.97 43.81
CA LEU A 520 -38.04 13.77 42.60
C LEU A 520 -38.70 15.16 42.68
N ILE A 521 -39.96 15.24 43.13
CA ILE A 521 -40.70 16.52 43.21
C ILE A 521 -40.19 17.41 44.35
N MET A 522 -39.88 16.83 45.52
CA MET A 522 -39.50 17.60 46.70
C MET A 522 -38.01 17.89 46.82
N GLY A 523 -37.15 17.16 46.09
CA GLY A 523 -35.69 17.31 46.14
C GLY A 523 -35.04 16.91 47.47
N GLN A 524 -35.81 16.34 48.41
CA GLN A 524 -35.34 15.90 49.73
C GLN A 524 -35.95 14.54 50.11
N PRO A 525 -35.23 13.72 50.90
CA PRO A 525 -35.77 12.46 51.40
C PRO A 525 -36.96 12.68 52.33
N LEU A 526 -37.96 11.80 52.22
CA LEU A 526 -39.13 11.79 53.08
C LEU A 526 -38.79 11.23 54.49
N PRO A 527 -39.54 11.61 55.54
CA PRO A 527 -39.43 10.96 56.84
C PRO A 527 -39.62 9.45 56.75
N ASP A 528 -38.81 8.67 57.47
CA ASP A 528 -38.68 7.21 57.32
C ASP A 528 -40.01 6.45 57.23
N GLY A 529 -40.98 6.77 58.09
CA GLY A 529 -42.28 6.10 58.10
C GLY A 529 -43.11 6.34 56.84
N LEU A 530 -43.06 7.56 56.28
CA LEU A 530 -43.77 7.90 55.04
C LEU A 530 -43.00 7.38 53.82
N GLY A 531 -41.67 7.47 53.84
CA GLY A 531 -40.80 6.94 52.79
C GLY A 531 -40.96 5.42 52.60
N GLN A 532 -41.04 4.65 53.69
CA GLN A 532 -41.27 3.20 53.63
C GLN A 532 -42.67 2.85 53.08
N MET A 533 -43.71 3.56 53.53
CA MET A 533 -45.07 3.34 53.04
C MET A 533 -45.18 3.62 51.55
N LEU A 534 -44.65 4.77 51.09
CA LEU A 534 -44.66 5.14 49.68
C LEU A 534 -43.70 4.26 48.84
N GLY A 535 -42.63 3.74 49.45
CA GLY A 535 -41.70 2.81 48.82
C GLY A 535 -42.30 1.43 48.58
N SER A 536 -43.33 1.06 49.33
CA SER A 536 -44.08 -0.20 49.13
C SER A 536 -45.13 -0.11 48.02
N ILE A 537 -45.47 1.10 47.56
CA ILE A 537 -46.44 1.36 46.50
C ILE A 537 -45.64 1.71 45.25
N GLY A 538 -45.46 0.75 44.35
CA GLY A 538 -44.66 0.98 43.15
C GLY A 538 -44.94 -0.02 42.03
N LEU A 539 -44.51 0.36 40.84
CA LEU A 539 -44.33 -0.57 39.72
C LEU A 539 -43.04 -1.34 39.97
N SER A 540 -43.08 -2.66 40.03
CA SER A 540 -41.90 -3.52 40.11
C SER A 540 -41.50 -3.97 38.70
N GLY A 541 -40.24 -3.77 38.33
CA GLY A 541 -39.78 -3.80 36.95
C GLY A 541 -40.12 -5.07 36.15
N ILE A 542 -40.47 -4.86 34.88
CA ILE A 542 -40.39 -5.85 33.80
C ILE A 542 -38.95 -5.69 33.24
N GLN A 543 -38.22 -6.76 32.94
CA GLN A 543 -36.80 -6.63 32.53
C GLN A 543 -36.62 -5.72 31.29
N ALA A 544 -35.55 -4.91 31.28
CA ALA A 544 -35.15 -4.09 30.13
C ALA A 544 -35.03 -4.93 28.85
N LEU A 545 -35.49 -4.38 27.72
CA LEU A 545 -35.42 -5.08 26.44
C LEU A 545 -33.94 -5.22 26.02
N PRO A 546 -33.47 -6.42 25.65
CA PRO A 546 -32.17 -6.54 25.01
C PRO A 546 -32.19 -5.80 23.66
N PHE A 547 -31.19 -4.96 23.42
CA PHE A 547 -31.09 -4.08 22.24
C PHE A 547 -30.96 -4.83 20.90
N GLU A 548 -30.83 -6.16 20.93
CA GLU A 548 -30.67 -7.02 19.74
C GLU A 548 -31.97 -7.23 18.93
N CYS A 549 -33.16 -6.96 19.48
CA CYS A 549 -34.44 -7.28 18.82
C CYS A 549 -34.78 -6.45 17.56
N LEU A 550 -34.17 -5.27 17.34
CA LEU A 550 -34.45 -4.45 16.14
C LEU A 550 -33.46 -4.68 14.99
N ARG A 551 -32.38 -5.44 15.22
CA ARG A 551 -31.39 -5.75 14.19
C ARG A 551 -31.83 -6.89 13.26
N GLU A 552 -32.76 -7.75 13.69
CA GLU A 552 -33.26 -8.87 12.89
C GLU A 552 -34.46 -8.53 12.00
N SER A 553 -35.13 -7.38 12.20
CA SER A 553 -36.26 -6.96 11.36
C SER A 553 -35.87 -6.36 10.01
N THR A 554 -34.59 -6.12 9.75
CA THR A 554 -34.06 -5.66 8.46
C THR A 554 -33.94 -6.78 7.40
N HIS A 555 -34.32 -8.01 7.76
CA HIS A 555 -34.36 -9.18 6.86
C HIS A 555 -35.77 -9.70 6.55
N MET A 556 -36.83 -8.96 6.89
CA MET A 556 -38.22 -9.27 6.46
C MET A 556 -38.67 -8.47 5.26
#